data_AF-A0AAP0B596-F1
#
_entry.id   AF-A0AAP0B596-F1
#
_cell.length_a   1.000
_cell.length_b   1.000
_cell.length_c   1.000
_cell.angle_alpha   90.00
_cell.angle_beta   90.00
_cell.angle_gamma   90.00
#
_symmetry.space_group_name_H-M   'P 1'
#
loop_
_entity.id
_entity.type
_entity.pdbx_description
1 polymer ?
#
loop_
_entity_poly.entity_id
_entity_poly.type
_entity_poly.pdbx_seq_one_letter_code
_entity_poly.pdbx_strand_id
1 'polypeptide(L)'
;MASPYFADEALFSAAVLTLYLCFPLTYLSLILTPAPYGKHSRSGWGPNIQPPVAWFLMESPTLWLSLLLFPAGRHRSSPIALFILSLFFLHYINRTLIYPLRLRRLQISTGGGGGVPFSVLAMGFFFNLLNAYIQIRSATHYTDYDSQSWIFGISTAARVTIGLGIFFWGMSVNIRSDMALVRLKEQGGGGRVQDTTWRVVRAG
;
A
#
# COMPACT_ATOMS: atom_id res chain seq x y z
N MET A 1 18.12 -32.86 -5.39
CA MET A 1 18.17 -31.51 -4.79
C MET A 1 17.68 -30.54 -5.85
N ALA A 2 16.51 -29.91 -5.66
CA ALA A 2 16.09 -28.81 -6.53
C ALA A 2 17.09 -27.65 -6.34
N SER A 3 17.53 -27.02 -7.43
CA SER A 3 18.41 -25.86 -7.32
C SER A 3 17.69 -24.74 -6.56
N PRO A 4 18.38 -23.91 -5.77
CA PRO A 4 17.76 -22.82 -5.01
C PRO A 4 16.96 -21.83 -5.90
N TYR A 5 17.24 -21.80 -7.20
CA TYR A 5 16.51 -21.01 -8.19
C TYR A 5 15.08 -21.54 -8.46
N PHE A 6 14.90 -22.86 -8.57
CA PHE A 6 13.57 -23.46 -8.77
C PHE A 6 12.63 -23.22 -7.59
N ALA A 7 13.17 -23.22 -6.37
CA ALA A 7 12.37 -22.96 -5.17
C ALA A 7 11.89 -21.50 -5.09
N ASP A 8 12.73 -20.54 -5.52
CA ASP A 8 12.37 -19.12 -5.53
C ASP A 8 11.33 -18.77 -6.60
N GLU A 9 11.46 -19.35 -7.80
CA GLU A 9 10.49 -19.19 -8.89
C GLU A 9 9.12 -19.77 -8.53
N ALA A 10 9.09 -20.94 -7.90
CA ALA A 10 7.86 -21.54 -7.39
C ALA A 10 7.22 -20.65 -6.32
N LEU A 11 8.02 -20.10 -5.40
CA LEU A 11 7.54 -19.17 -4.36
C LEU A 11 6.98 -17.89 -4.98
N PHE A 12 7.68 -17.30 -5.95
CA PHE A 12 7.21 -16.10 -6.65
C PHE A 12 5.89 -16.34 -7.39
N SER A 13 5.80 -17.45 -8.13
CA SER A 13 4.60 -17.82 -8.87
C SER A 13 3.41 -18.09 -7.93
N ALA A 14 3.65 -18.81 -6.82
CA ALA A 14 2.64 -19.07 -5.81
C ALA A 14 2.17 -17.77 -5.11
N ALA A 15 3.10 -16.86 -4.82
CA ALA A 15 2.82 -15.56 -4.22
C ALA A 15 1.92 -14.70 -5.14
N VAL A 16 2.27 -14.61 -6.42
CA VAL A 16 1.48 -13.89 -7.44
C VAL A 16 0.09 -14.51 -7.59
N LEU A 17 0.01 -15.84 -7.70
CA LEU A 17 -1.26 -16.55 -7.78
C LEU A 17 -2.13 -16.31 -6.55
N THR A 18 -1.53 -16.34 -5.36
CA THR A 18 -2.23 -16.06 -4.10
C THR A 18 -2.81 -14.65 -4.11
N LEU A 19 -2.06 -13.63 -4.53
CA LEU A 19 -2.61 -12.28 -4.66
C LEU A 19 -3.78 -12.20 -5.65
N TYR A 20 -3.66 -12.84 -6.82
CA TYR A 20 -4.74 -12.86 -7.80
C TYR A 20 -5.99 -13.57 -7.32
N LEU A 21 -5.86 -14.61 -6.48
CA LEU A 21 -7.00 -15.30 -5.87
C LEU A 21 -7.59 -14.52 -4.69
N CYS A 22 -6.75 -13.87 -3.88
CA CYS A 22 -7.20 -13.07 -2.74
C CYS A 22 -7.97 -11.82 -3.18
N PHE A 23 -7.64 -11.22 -4.33
CA PHE A 23 -8.30 -10.01 -4.83
C PHE A 23 -9.83 -10.14 -5.00
N PRO A 24 -10.37 -11.10 -5.79
CA PRO A 24 -11.82 -11.24 -5.96
C PRO A 24 -12.51 -11.64 -4.66
N LEU A 25 -11.88 -12.48 -3.83
CA LEU A 25 -12.42 -12.87 -2.52
C LEU A 25 -12.56 -11.66 -1.58
N THR A 26 -11.53 -10.82 -1.52
CA THR A 26 -11.52 -9.61 -0.70
C THR A 26 -12.52 -8.57 -1.23
N TYR A 27 -12.59 -8.40 -2.55
CA TYR A 27 -13.55 -7.50 -3.19
C TYR A 27 -15.00 -7.91 -2.89
N LEU A 28 -15.35 -9.19 -3.06
CA LEU A 28 -16.67 -9.71 -2.73
C LEU A 28 -16.98 -9.58 -1.23
N SER A 29 -16.01 -9.89 -0.37
CA SER A 29 -16.15 -9.74 1.08
C SER A 29 -16.41 -8.29 1.50
N LEU A 30 -15.73 -7.31 0.89
CA LEU A 30 -15.87 -5.90 1.22
C LEU A 30 -17.20 -5.29 0.73
N ILE A 31 -17.78 -5.81 -0.36
CA ILE A 31 -19.13 -5.42 -0.80
C ILE A 31 -20.18 -5.88 0.22
N LEU A 32 -20.03 -7.11 0.75
CA LEU A 32 -20.99 -7.70 1.68
C LEU A 32 -20.80 -7.20 3.12
N THR A 33 -19.56 -6.95 3.52
CA THR A 33 -19.18 -6.60 4.89
C THR A 33 -18.10 -5.52 4.88
N PRO A 34 -18.44 -4.26 5.22
CA PRO A 34 -17.45 -3.20 5.35
C PRO A 34 -16.37 -3.58 6.37
N ALA A 35 -15.11 -3.29 6.04
CA ALA A 35 -13.98 -3.60 6.92
C ALA A 35 -14.20 -3.01 8.33
N PRO A 36 -13.95 -3.78 9.40
CA PRO A 36 -14.34 -3.46 10.76
C PRO A 36 -13.39 -2.47 11.43
N TYR A 37 -13.06 -1.37 10.77
CA TYR A 37 -12.22 -0.31 11.31
C TYR A 37 -12.77 1.09 11.00
N GLY A 38 -12.39 2.09 11.81
CA GLY A 38 -12.85 3.47 11.67
C GLY A 38 -14.35 3.59 11.92
N LYS A 39 -15.12 4.02 10.91
CA LYS A 39 -16.59 4.24 11.00
C LYS A 39 -17.36 2.94 11.25
N HIS A 40 -16.79 1.79 10.88
CA HIS A 40 -17.44 0.48 10.98
C HIS A 40 -16.85 -0.40 12.09
N SER A 41 -16.21 0.21 13.10
CA SER A 41 -15.67 -0.52 14.26
C SER A 41 -16.77 -1.36 14.94
N ARG A 42 -16.53 -2.66 15.11
CA ARG A 42 -17.41 -3.62 15.82
C ARG A 42 -16.58 -4.46 16.79
N SER A 43 -17.19 -4.86 17.91
CA SER A 43 -16.55 -5.78 18.86
C SER A 43 -16.32 -7.16 18.22
N GLY A 44 -15.31 -7.90 18.69
CA GLY A 44 -14.99 -9.26 18.23
C GLY A 44 -13.78 -9.40 17.30
N TRP A 45 -13.13 -8.29 16.90
CA TRP A 45 -11.96 -8.30 16.01
C TRP A 45 -10.61 -8.24 16.75
N GLY A 46 -10.60 -8.55 18.04
CA GLY A 46 -9.40 -8.54 18.89
C GLY A 46 -9.12 -7.20 19.59
N PRO A 47 -7.97 -7.07 20.27
CA PRO A 47 -7.62 -5.85 20.98
C PRO A 47 -7.40 -4.69 20.01
N ASN A 48 -7.69 -3.48 20.49
CA ASN A 48 -7.55 -2.25 19.72
C ASN A 48 -6.16 -1.65 19.93
N ILE A 49 -5.49 -1.33 18.83
CA ILE A 49 -4.18 -0.68 18.79
C ILE A 49 -4.35 0.78 18.38
N GLN A 50 -3.45 1.64 18.88
CA GLN A 50 -3.43 3.03 18.47
C GLN A 50 -3.22 3.16 16.95
N PRO A 51 -4.09 3.88 16.23
CA PRO A 51 -4.05 4.03 14.77
C PRO A 51 -2.68 4.35 14.17
N PRO A 52 -1.88 5.29 14.69
CA PRO A 52 -0.56 5.59 14.11
C PRO A 52 0.37 4.38 14.17
N VAL A 53 0.36 3.66 15.28
CA VAL A 53 1.20 2.47 15.48
C VAL A 53 0.72 1.34 14.56
N ALA A 54 -0.59 1.12 14.51
CA ALA A 54 -1.17 0.10 13.66
C ALA A 54 -0.89 0.35 12.17
N TRP A 55 -1.06 1.58 11.68
CA TRP A 55 -0.73 1.95 10.30
C TRP A 55 0.76 1.81 10.00
N PHE A 56 1.64 2.25 10.92
CA PHE A 56 3.07 2.08 10.75
C PHE A 56 3.45 0.60 10.66
N LEU A 57 3.00 -0.23 11.58
CA LEU A 57 3.31 -1.66 11.60
C LEU A 57 2.77 -2.35 10.35
N MET A 58 1.53 -2.08 9.97
CA MET A 58 0.87 -2.66 8.79
C MET A 58 1.63 -2.37 7.49
N GLU A 59 2.13 -1.14 7.31
CA GLU A 59 2.81 -0.72 6.08
C GLU A 59 4.33 -0.97 6.11
N SER A 60 4.93 -1.10 7.30
CA SER A 60 6.39 -1.26 7.48
C SER A 60 7.06 -2.37 6.65
N PRO A 61 6.44 -3.55 6.40
CA PRO A 61 7.05 -4.61 5.59
C PRO A 61 7.51 -4.13 4.22
N THR A 62 6.79 -3.18 3.63
CA THR A 62 7.11 -2.63 2.31
C THR A 62 8.46 -1.93 2.27
N LEU A 63 8.92 -1.35 3.37
CA LEU A 63 10.21 -0.69 3.44
C LEU A 63 11.33 -1.67 3.77
N TRP A 64 11.26 -2.33 4.92
CA TRP A 64 12.38 -3.15 5.39
C TRP A 64 12.56 -4.42 4.55
N LEU A 65 11.49 -5.08 4.10
CA LEU A 65 11.63 -6.29 3.28
C LEU A 65 12.22 -5.95 1.91
N SER A 66 11.79 -4.85 1.30
CA SER A 66 12.34 -4.38 0.03
C SER A 66 13.83 -4.06 0.16
N LEU A 67 14.26 -3.43 1.26
CA LEU A 67 15.68 -3.16 1.52
C LEU A 67 16.49 -4.44 1.76
N LEU A 68 15.93 -5.44 2.44
CA LEU A 68 16.60 -6.72 2.68
C LEU A 68 16.75 -7.56 1.40
N LEU A 69 15.75 -7.54 0.52
CA LEU A 69 15.74 -8.36 -0.69
C LEU A 69 16.41 -7.68 -1.89
N PHE A 70 16.50 -6.34 -1.89
CA PHE A 70 17.14 -5.58 -2.96
C PHE A 70 18.56 -6.08 -3.34
N PRO A 71 19.48 -6.38 -2.40
CA PRO A 71 20.83 -6.86 -2.73
C PRO A 71 20.86 -8.24 -3.42
N ALA A 72 19.81 -9.05 -3.25
CA ALA A 72 19.69 -10.39 -3.84
C ALA A 72 19.14 -10.37 -5.28
N GLY A 73 18.78 -9.20 -5.80
CA GLY A 73 18.30 -9.03 -7.18
C GLY A 73 19.42 -9.11 -8.21
N ARG A 74 19.15 -9.80 -9.34
CA ARG A 74 20.07 -9.86 -10.50
C ARG A 74 20.33 -8.48 -11.09
N HIS A 75 19.33 -7.61 -11.11
CA HIS A 75 19.36 -6.27 -11.69
C HIS A 75 19.53 -5.16 -10.63
N ARG A 76 20.15 -5.46 -9.48
CA ARG A 76 20.39 -4.48 -8.39
C ARG A 76 21.11 -3.20 -8.81
N SER A 77 21.93 -3.26 -9.88
CA SER A 77 22.68 -2.13 -10.42
C SER A 77 22.04 -1.51 -11.67
N SER A 78 20.90 -2.04 -12.13
CA SER A 78 20.20 -1.49 -13.29
C SER A 78 19.62 -0.12 -12.95
N PRO A 79 19.93 0.94 -13.73
CA PRO A 79 19.36 2.27 -13.50
C PRO A 79 17.83 2.28 -13.54
N ILE A 80 17.22 1.41 -14.34
CA ILE A 80 15.76 1.32 -14.48
C ILE A 80 15.14 0.66 -13.25
N ALA A 81 15.72 -0.45 -12.78
CA ALA A 81 15.27 -1.12 -11.56
C ALA A 81 15.35 -0.16 -10.35
N LEU A 82 16.47 0.56 -10.23
CA LEU A 82 16.67 1.59 -9.21
C LEU A 82 15.66 2.72 -9.32
N PHE A 83 15.36 3.19 -10.53
CA PHE A 83 14.37 4.24 -10.75
C PHE A 83 12.96 3.81 -10.32
N ILE A 84 12.49 2.63 -10.75
CA ILE A 84 11.19 2.09 -10.35
C ILE A 84 11.12 1.90 -8.83
N LEU A 85 12.18 1.34 -8.25
CA LEU A 85 12.27 1.11 -6.82
C LEU A 85 12.31 2.44 -6.02
N SER A 86 12.88 3.51 -6.58
CA SER A 86 12.86 4.84 -5.97
C SER A 86 11.45 5.42 -5.88
N LEU A 87 10.60 5.21 -6.89
CA LEU A 87 9.19 5.61 -6.86
C LEU A 87 8.42 4.80 -5.82
N PHE A 88 8.67 3.49 -5.76
CA PHE A 88 8.11 2.61 -4.75
C PHE A 88 8.46 3.09 -3.34
N PHE A 89 9.74 3.35 -3.05
CA PHE A 89 10.17 3.90 -1.76
C PHE A 89 9.60 5.29 -1.50
N LEU A 90 9.54 6.19 -2.49
CA LEU A 90 8.95 7.52 -2.34
C LEU A 90 7.49 7.43 -1.84
N HIS A 91 6.70 6.55 -2.45
CA HIS A 91 5.33 6.30 -2.03
C HIS A 91 5.26 5.70 -0.62
N TYR A 92 6.00 4.62 -0.37
CA TYR A 92 5.92 3.90 0.90
C TYR A 92 6.59 4.62 2.08
N ILE A 93 7.56 5.50 1.86
CA ILE A 93 8.08 6.42 2.88
C ILE A 93 6.99 7.40 3.29
N ASN A 94 6.26 7.96 2.32
CA ASN A 94 5.13 8.84 2.63
C ASN A 94 4.05 8.08 3.41
N ARG A 95 3.70 6.87 2.97
CA ARG A 95 2.62 6.08 3.56
C ARG A 95 2.96 5.47 4.92
N THR A 96 4.19 4.99 5.10
CA THR A 96 4.62 4.29 6.31
C THR A 96 5.12 5.26 7.37
N LEU A 97 5.81 6.33 7.00
CA LEU A 97 6.41 7.26 7.96
C LEU A 97 5.60 8.55 8.09
N ILE A 98 5.40 9.26 6.98
CA ILE A 98 4.82 10.61 7.01
C ILE A 98 3.35 10.55 7.43
N TYR A 99 2.57 9.62 6.88
CA TYR A 99 1.13 9.51 7.18
C TYR A 99 0.86 9.11 8.65
N PRO A 100 1.49 8.08 9.24
CA PRO A 100 1.33 7.77 10.65
C PRO A 100 1.77 8.90 11.59
N LEU A 101 2.83 9.64 11.26
CA LEU A 101 3.23 10.81 12.04
C LEU A 101 2.16 11.92 12.02
N ARG A 102 1.52 12.15 10.87
CA ARG A 102 0.36 13.07 10.76
C ARG A 102 -0.81 12.56 11.58
N LEU A 103 -1.10 11.26 11.52
CA LEU A 103 -2.18 10.65 12.30
C LEU A 103 -1.93 10.74 13.81
N ARG A 104 -0.67 10.59 14.25
CA ARG A 104 -0.26 10.78 15.65
C ARG A 104 -0.49 12.22 16.09
N ARG A 105 -0.09 13.20 15.28
CA ARG A 105 -0.32 14.63 15.58
C ARG A 105 -1.81 14.93 15.74
N LEU A 106 -2.63 14.41 14.82
CA LEU A 106 -4.08 14.54 14.89
C LEU A 106 -4.64 13.96 16.19
N GLN A 107 -4.21 12.76 16.59
CA GLN A 107 -4.68 12.15 17.83
C GLN A 107 -4.32 12.95 19.08
N ILE A 108 -3.12 13.54 19.10
CA ILE A 108 -2.68 14.42 20.17
C ILE A 108 -3.56 15.68 20.22
N SER A 109 -3.90 16.27 19.08
CA SER A 109 -4.73 17.49 19.03
C SER A 109 -6.21 17.24 19.34
N THR A 110 -6.76 16.06 19.02
CA THR A 110 -8.17 15.73 19.26
C THR A 110 -8.44 14.97 20.55
N GLY A 111 -7.42 14.72 21.39
CA GLY A 111 -7.57 14.02 22.67
C GLY A 111 -7.93 12.54 22.56
N GLY A 112 -7.69 11.92 21.39
CA GLY A 112 -7.97 10.51 21.15
C GLY A 112 -8.46 10.20 19.73
N GLY A 113 -8.37 8.93 19.35
CA GLY A 113 -8.92 8.39 18.10
C GLY A 113 -9.31 6.93 18.26
N GLY A 114 -10.35 6.49 17.55
CA GLY A 114 -10.81 5.09 17.59
C GLY A 114 -9.69 4.10 17.22
N GLY A 115 -9.64 2.96 17.91
CA GLY A 115 -8.54 1.98 17.78
C GLY A 115 -8.69 1.01 16.61
N VAL A 116 -7.55 0.57 16.06
CA VAL A 116 -7.47 -0.45 14.98
C VAL A 116 -7.50 -1.84 15.60
N PRO A 117 -8.46 -2.71 15.21
CA PRO A 117 -8.42 -4.10 15.65
C PRO A 117 -7.15 -4.80 15.18
N PHE A 118 -6.53 -5.58 16.08
CA PHE A 118 -5.31 -6.32 15.78
C PHE A 118 -5.42 -7.24 14.56
N SER A 119 -6.58 -7.89 14.37
CA SER A 119 -6.84 -8.74 13.20
C SER A 119 -6.71 -7.99 11.87
N VAL A 120 -7.21 -6.75 11.79
CA VAL A 120 -7.09 -5.89 10.60
C VAL A 120 -5.63 -5.52 10.36
N LEU A 121 -4.90 -5.16 11.42
CA LEU A 121 -3.46 -4.91 11.35
C LEU A 121 -2.73 -6.14 10.80
N ALA A 122 -2.99 -7.33 11.35
CA ALA A 122 -2.33 -8.57 10.95
C ALA A 122 -2.61 -8.91 9.48
N MET A 123 -3.87 -8.81 9.03
CA MET A 123 -4.25 -9.04 7.63
C MET A 123 -3.51 -8.07 6.70
N GLY A 124 -3.51 -6.78 7.02
CA GLY A 124 -2.80 -5.77 6.24
C GLY A 124 -1.29 -5.97 6.23
N PHE A 125 -0.71 -6.39 7.37
CA PHE A 125 0.71 -6.71 7.48
C PHE A 125 1.10 -7.86 6.55
N PHE A 126 0.36 -8.97 6.57
CA PHE A 126 0.65 -10.11 5.69
C PHE A 126 0.45 -9.78 4.22
N PHE A 127 -0.59 -9.01 3.90
CA PHE A 127 -0.79 -8.51 2.53
C PHE A 127 0.39 -7.65 2.08
N ASN A 128 0.83 -6.69 2.90
CA ASN A 128 1.96 -5.83 2.57
C ASN A 128 3.29 -6.58 2.51
N LEU A 129 3.47 -7.62 3.33
CA LEU A 129 4.63 -8.51 3.26
C LEU A 129 4.68 -9.24 1.91
N LEU A 130 3.55 -9.82 1.49
CA LEU A 130 3.43 -10.53 0.22
C LEU A 130 3.60 -9.58 -0.98
N ASN A 131 2.95 -8.43 -0.93
CA ASN A 131 3.04 -7.40 -1.97
C ASN A 131 4.47 -6.87 -2.08
N ALA A 132 5.13 -6.56 -0.96
CA ALA A 132 6.52 -6.12 -0.95
C ALA A 132 7.45 -7.15 -1.59
N TYR A 133 7.31 -8.42 -1.23
CA TYR A 133 8.07 -9.53 -1.83
C TYR A 133 7.90 -9.56 -3.36
N ILE A 134 6.66 -9.51 -3.85
CA ILE A 134 6.39 -9.58 -5.30
C ILE A 134 6.96 -8.36 -6.00
N GLN A 135 6.76 -7.15 -5.48
CA GLN A 135 7.21 -5.91 -6.12
C GLN A 135 8.74 -5.85 -6.19
N ILE A 136 9.44 -6.15 -5.09
CA ILE A 136 10.92 -6.12 -5.10
C ILE A 136 11.51 -7.21 -5.98
N ARG A 137 10.98 -8.45 -5.92
CA ARG A 137 11.49 -9.56 -6.76
C ARG A 137 11.18 -9.32 -8.24
N SER A 138 10.01 -8.80 -8.56
CA SER A 138 9.66 -8.41 -9.92
C SER A 138 10.62 -7.35 -10.46
N ALA A 139 10.82 -6.25 -9.72
CA ALA A 139 11.65 -5.13 -10.15
C ALA A 139 13.15 -5.42 -10.17
N THR A 140 13.65 -6.34 -9.34
CA THR A 140 15.11 -6.55 -9.21
C THR A 140 15.61 -7.89 -9.73
N HIS A 141 14.74 -8.87 -9.94
CA HIS A 141 15.15 -10.23 -10.29
C HIS A 141 14.43 -10.81 -11.51
N TYR A 142 13.13 -10.57 -11.68
CA TYR A 142 12.34 -11.22 -12.74
C TYR A 142 12.06 -10.37 -13.97
N THR A 143 12.12 -9.04 -13.86
CA THR A 143 11.98 -8.16 -15.03
C THR A 143 13.28 -8.14 -15.81
N ASP A 144 13.22 -8.51 -17.08
CA ASP A 144 14.34 -8.40 -18.01
C ASP A 144 14.40 -6.99 -18.61
N TYR A 145 15.44 -6.25 -18.23
CA TYR A 145 15.70 -4.89 -18.68
C TYR A 145 16.64 -4.82 -19.89
N ASP A 146 17.25 -5.93 -20.29
CA ASP A 146 18.39 -5.96 -21.23
C ASP A 146 17.93 -6.08 -22.70
N SER A 147 16.63 -6.24 -22.94
CA SER A 147 16.09 -6.20 -24.30
C SER A 147 16.25 -4.80 -24.93
N GLN A 148 16.84 -4.75 -26.13
CA GLN A 148 17.09 -3.50 -26.88
C GLN A 148 15.80 -2.68 -27.10
N SER A 149 14.64 -3.35 -27.14
CA SER A 149 13.31 -2.76 -27.21
C SER A 149 12.82 -2.09 -25.92
N TRP A 150 13.36 -2.48 -24.76
CA TRP A 150 13.07 -1.80 -23.50
C TRP A 150 13.82 -0.47 -23.40
N ILE A 151 15.10 -0.43 -23.78
CA ILE A 151 15.96 0.75 -23.61
C ILE A 151 15.66 1.83 -24.66
N PHE A 152 15.43 1.46 -25.93
CA PHE A 152 15.25 2.41 -27.04
C PHE A 152 13.88 2.34 -27.71
N GLY A 153 12.96 1.51 -27.21
CA GLY A 153 11.62 1.41 -27.78
C GLY A 153 10.76 2.63 -27.43
N ILE A 154 10.24 3.31 -28.45
CA ILE A 154 9.31 4.44 -28.28
C ILE A 154 8.08 4.05 -27.44
N SER A 155 7.64 2.78 -27.54
CA SER A 155 6.57 2.21 -26.73
C SER A 155 6.93 2.10 -25.25
N THR A 156 8.20 1.89 -24.91
CA THR A 156 8.65 1.84 -23.51
C THR A 156 8.73 3.24 -22.93
N ALA A 157 9.29 4.20 -23.67
CA ALA A 157 9.28 5.61 -23.28
C ALA A 157 7.85 6.14 -23.04
N ALA A 158 6.90 5.81 -23.93
CA ALA A 158 5.50 6.16 -23.76
C ALA A 158 4.88 5.51 -22.50
N ARG A 159 5.08 4.20 -22.29
CA ARG A 159 4.58 3.49 -21.10
C ARG A 159 5.14 4.05 -19.80
N VAL A 160 6.43 4.37 -19.75
CA VAL A 160 7.07 4.98 -18.58
C VAL A 160 6.53 6.39 -18.33
N THR A 161 6.41 7.21 -19.38
CA THR A 161 5.89 8.59 -19.25
C THR A 161 4.44 8.61 -18.77
N ILE A 162 3.58 7.79 -19.37
CA ILE A 162 2.18 7.65 -18.95
C ILE A 162 2.11 7.10 -17.52
N GLY A 163 2.90 6.07 -17.21
CA GLY A 163 2.98 5.48 -15.87
C GLY A 163 3.41 6.50 -14.81
N LEU A 164 4.41 7.34 -15.10
CA LEU A 164 4.84 8.43 -14.22
C LEU A 164 3.74 9.47 -14.02
N GLY A 165 3.06 9.87 -15.10
CA GLY A 165 1.93 10.79 -15.03
C GLY A 165 0.84 10.26 -14.11
N ILE A 166 0.43 9.00 -14.28
CA ILE A 166 -0.57 8.33 -13.44
C ILE A 166 -0.08 8.23 -11.99
N PHE A 167 1.19 7.86 -11.78
CA PHE A 167 1.78 7.71 -10.45
C PHE A 167 1.76 9.03 -9.67
N PHE A 168 2.31 10.11 -10.23
CA PHE A 168 2.37 11.40 -9.54
C PHE A 168 1.00 12.05 -9.37
N TRP A 169 0.11 11.88 -10.35
CA TRP A 169 -1.29 12.29 -10.21
C TRP A 169 -1.96 11.56 -9.05
N GLY A 170 -1.88 10.23 -9.03
CA GLY A 170 -2.46 9.40 -7.97
C GLY A 170 -1.89 9.73 -6.59
N MET A 171 -0.57 9.88 -6.48
CA MET A 171 0.10 10.27 -5.23
C MET A 171 -0.35 11.67 -4.76
N SER A 172 -0.47 12.64 -5.67
CA SER A 172 -0.92 13.99 -5.34
C SER A 172 -2.36 14.00 -4.82
N VAL A 173 -3.26 13.28 -5.49
CA VAL A 173 -4.66 13.12 -5.06
C VAL A 173 -4.73 12.43 -3.70
N ASN A 174 -3.98 11.33 -3.51
CA ASN A 174 -3.93 10.59 -2.25
C ASN A 174 -3.50 11.49 -1.08
N ILE A 175 -2.39 12.21 -1.22
CA ILE A 175 -1.87 13.11 -0.18
C ILE A 175 -2.84 14.26 0.11
N ARG A 176 -3.48 14.85 -0.92
CA ARG A 176 -4.47 15.93 -0.75
C ARG A 176 -5.70 15.45 0.01
N SER A 177 -6.23 14.28 -0.34
CA SER A 177 -7.38 13.67 0.33
C SER A 177 -7.07 13.34 1.80
N ASP A 178 -5.90 12.76 2.08
CA ASP A 178 -5.47 12.46 3.44
C ASP A 178 -5.35 13.73 4.29
N MET A 179 -4.77 14.81 3.74
CA MET A 179 -4.69 16.10 4.44
C MET A 179 -6.07 16.71 4.68
N ALA A 180 -7.00 16.59 3.74
CA ALA A 180 -8.36 17.07 3.91
C ALA A 180 -9.07 16.32 5.06
N LEU A 181 -8.94 15.00 5.12
CA LEU A 181 -9.51 14.18 6.20
C LEU A 181 -8.91 14.50 7.57
N VAL A 182 -7.61 14.75 7.65
CA VAL A 182 -6.95 15.17 8.91
C VAL A 182 -7.50 16.51 9.37
N ARG A 183 -7.55 17.52 8.48
CA ARG A 183 -8.09 18.86 8.81
C ARG A 183 -9.54 18.82 9.27
N LEU A 184 -10.38 18.01 8.62
CA LEU A 184 -11.78 17.83 9.01
C LEU A 184 -11.92 17.23 10.41
N LYS A 185 -11.05 16.29 10.79
CA LYS A 185 -11.04 15.69 12.13
C LYS A 185 -10.54 16.68 13.19
N GLU A 186 -9.54 17.50 12.89
CA GLU A 186 -9.07 18.58 13.79
C GLU A 186 -10.18 19.60 14.10
N GLN A 187 -11.02 19.93 13.11
CA GLN A 187 -12.12 20.90 13.27
C GLN A 187 -13.37 20.31 13.96
N GLY A 188 -13.32 19.07 14.47
CA GLY A 188 -14.49 18.38 15.03
C GLY A 188 -15.54 17.99 13.98
N GLY A 189 -15.19 18.05 12.70
CA GLY A 189 -16.06 17.77 11.54
C GLY A 189 -16.16 16.28 11.17
N GLY A 190 -15.52 15.38 11.93
CA GLY A 190 -15.59 13.93 11.68
C GLY A 190 -17.02 13.36 11.61
N GLY A 191 -17.99 14.02 12.27
CA GLY A 191 -19.42 13.74 12.15
C GLY A 191 -20.17 14.55 11.08
N ARG A 192 -19.72 15.77 10.73
CA ARG A 192 -20.49 16.71 9.87
C ARG A 192 -20.48 16.37 8.38
N VAL A 193 -19.43 15.70 7.87
CA VAL A 193 -19.41 15.21 6.48
C VAL A 193 -20.37 14.02 6.28
N GLN A 194 -20.78 13.34 7.37
CA GLN A 194 -21.67 12.18 7.25
C GLN A 194 -23.12 12.54 6.92
N ASP A 195 -23.57 13.78 7.16
CA ASP A 195 -24.97 14.13 6.89
C ASP A 195 -25.16 14.77 5.49
N THR A 196 -24.12 15.40 4.93
CA THR A 196 -24.23 16.07 3.62
C THR A 196 -23.95 15.13 2.45
N THR A 197 -22.89 14.31 2.49
CA THR A 197 -22.56 13.42 1.36
C THR A 197 -23.54 12.25 1.22
N TRP A 198 -24.09 11.74 2.33
CA TRP A 198 -25.08 10.66 2.29
C TRP A 198 -26.50 11.10 1.93
N ARG A 199 -26.83 12.40 2.02
CA ARG A 199 -28.10 12.94 1.52
C ARG A 199 -28.09 13.06 0.00
N VAL A 200 -26.96 13.42 -0.62
CA VAL A 200 -26.86 13.57 -2.08
C VAL A 200 -26.94 12.21 -2.78
N VAL A 201 -26.35 11.15 -2.21
CA VAL A 201 -26.36 9.79 -2.82
C VAL A 201 -27.69 9.04 -2.62
N ARG A 202 -28.57 9.50 -1.72
CA ARG A 202 -29.92 8.91 -1.53
C ARG A 202 -31.03 9.70 -2.22
N ALA A 203 -30.73 10.86 -2.79
CA ALA A 203 -31.69 11.79 -3.37
C ALA A 203 -31.62 11.86 -4.91
N GLY A 204 -30.86 10.97 -5.55
CA GLY A 204 -30.84 10.74 -7.00
C GLY A 204 -30.93 9.25 -7.29
#